data_AF-A0A382HKG1-F1
#
_entry.id   AF-A0A382HKG1-F1
#
_cell.length_a   1.000
_cell.length_b   1.000
_cell.length_c   1.000
_cell.angle_alpha   90.00
_cell.angle_beta   90.00
_cell.angle_gamma   90.00
#
_symmetry.space_group_name_H-M   'P 1'
#
loop_
_entity.id
_entity.type
_entity.pdbx_description
1 polymer ?
#
loop_
_entity_poly.entity_id
_entity_poly.type
_entity_poly.pdbx_seq_one_letter_code
_entity_poly.pdbx_strand_id
1 'polypeptide(L)'
;MCRISFKRRAKKAQKGNKMATLNQNNRTKKNWDFPYMSNHFVKRYFERILSKPAPKKFHKGIYHGIKKDMEARMIDREKLTLKLFSNSSIAVVPIDKFNKMVIKKNILITVY
;
A
#
# COMPACT_ATOMS: atom_id res chain seq x y z
N MET A 1 -8.85 64.04 -13.38
CA MET A 1 -7.92 63.03 -13.92
C MET A 1 -7.67 61.96 -12.86
N CYS A 2 -7.89 60.66 -13.16
CA CYS A 2 -7.10 59.53 -12.63
C CYS A 2 -7.63 58.16 -13.12
N ARG A 3 -7.67 57.95 -14.44
CA ARG A 3 -8.01 56.63 -15.01
C ARG A 3 -6.81 55.65 -15.06
N ILE A 4 -5.62 56.12 -14.68
CA ILE A 4 -4.35 55.39 -14.82
C ILE A 4 -4.05 54.53 -13.57
N SER A 5 -4.49 54.95 -12.37
CA SER A 5 -4.13 54.26 -11.12
C SER A 5 -4.87 52.93 -10.89
N PHE A 6 -6.06 52.72 -11.44
CA PHE A 6 -6.81 51.47 -11.27
C PHE A 6 -6.26 50.30 -12.10
N LYS A 7 -5.82 50.57 -13.36
CA LYS A 7 -5.27 49.52 -14.24
C LYS A 7 -3.95 48.94 -13.74
N ARG A 8 -3.14 49.70 -12.99
CA ARG A 8 -1.88 49.21 -12.41
C ARG A 8 -2.10 48.23 -11.25
N ARG A 9 -3.19 48.37 -10.48
CA ARG A 9 -3.53 47.44 -9.39
C ARG A 9 -4.10 46.11 -9.91
N ALA A 10 -4.92 46.13 -10.97
CA ALA A 10 -5.49 44.91 -11.56
C ALA A 10 -4.43 43.99 -12.20
N LYS A 11 -3.43 44.55 -12.91
CA LYS A 11 -2.34 43.75 -13.49
C LYS A 11 -1.39 43.16 -12.42
N LYS A 12 -1.24 43.81 -11.26
CA LYS A 12 -0.44 43.29 -10.13
C LYS A 12 -1.16 42.14 -9.42
N ALA A 13 -2.50 42.19 -9.31
CA ALA A 13 -3.30 41.10 -8.74
C ALA A 13 -3.27 39.83 -9.61
N GLN A 14 -3.28 39.97 -10.95
CA GLN A 14 -3.18 38.82 -11.85
C GLN A 14 -1.77 38.19 -11.90
N LYS A 15 -0.71 38.95 -11.57
CA LYS A 15 0.67 38.43 -11.55
C LYS A 15 1.02 37.66 -10.27
N GLY A 16 0.22 37.80 -9.21
CA GLY A 16 0.37 37.09 -7.94
C GLY A 16 -0.38 35.75 -7.83
N ASN A 17 -1.31 35.47 -8.76
CA ASN A 17 -2.16 34.27 -8.74
C ASN A 17 -1.72 33.21 -9.76
N LYS A 18 -0.41 33.08 -10.01
CA LYS A 18 0.10 31.77 -10.45
C LYS A 18 0.21 30.92 -9.18
N MET A 19 -0.90 30.30 -8.81
CA MET A 19 -0.90 29.16 -7.91
C MET A 19 0.20 28.23 -8.40
N ALA A 20 1.28 28.12 -7.64
CA ALA A 20 2.19 27.01 -7.80
C ALA A 20 1.32 25.79 -7.53
N THR A 21 0.88 25.12 -8.60
CA THR A 21 0.44 23.74 -8.51
C THR A 21 1.63 23.01 -7.93
N LEU A 22 1.58 22.77 -6.61
CA LEU A 22 2.47 21.85 -5.93
C LEU A 22 2.41 20.58 -6.76
N ASN A 23 3.46 20.36 -7.52
CA ASN A 23 3.65 19.17 -8.30
C ASN A 23 3.68 18.06 -7.25
N GLN A 24 2.53 17.43 -6.99
CA GLN A 24 2.35 16.35 -6.02
C GLN A 24 3.00 15.07 -6.58
N ASN A 25 4.25 15.18 -6.99
CA ASN A 25 5.14 14.07 -7.24
C ASN A 25 5.88 13.68 -5.95
N ASN A 26 5.29 13.98 -4.79
CA ASN A 26 5.64 13.27 -3.57
C ASN A 26 4.92 11.92 -3.62
N ARG A 27 5.44 11.00 -4.45
CA ARG A 27 5.28 9.57 -4.21
C ARG A 27 6.04 9.27 -2.91
N THR A 28 5.48 9.69 -1.78
CA THR A 28 5.93 9.23 -0.46
C THR A 28 6.00 7.72 -0.58
N LYS A 29 7.22 7.16 -0.46
CA LYS A 29 7.42 5.70 -0.44
C LYS A 29 6.46 5.17 0.61
N LYS A 30 5.35 4.55 0.18
CA LYS A 30 4.38 3.96 1.10
C LYS A 30 5.14 2.89 1.87
N ASN A 31 5.39 3.13 3.15
CA ASN A 31 5.97 2.13 4.01
C ASN A 31 4.90 1.07 4.24
N TRP A 32 5.11 -0.10 3.66
CA TRP A 32 4.21 -1.23 3.77
C TRP A 32 4.44 -1.88 5.13
N ASP A 33 3.51 -1.67 6.05
CA ASP A 33 3.57 -2.19 7.42
C ASP A 33 3.13 -3.68 7.47
N PHE A 34 3.73 -4.49 6.60
CA PHE A 34 3.44 -5.92 6.45
C PHE A 34 4.68 -6.75 6.81
N PRO A 35 4.48 -7.88 7.52
CA PRO A 35 5.53 -8.85 7.78
C PRO A 35 6.25 -9.32 6.51
N TYR A 36 7.41 -9.95 6.70
CA TYR A 36 8.10 -10.61 5.59
C TYR A 36 7.28 -11.80 5.08
N MET A 37 7.45 -12.16 3.81
CA MET A 37 6.74 -13.29 3.22
C MET A 37 7.72 -14.40 2.86
N SER A 38 7.42 -15.61 3.30
CA SER A 38 8.15 -16.79 2.84
C SER A 38 7.81 -17.12 1.38
N ASN A 39 8.68 -17.87 0.70
CA ASN A 39 8.41 -18.37 -0.65
C ASN A 39 7.18 -19.29 -0.68
N HIS A 40 7.00 -20.06 0.40
CA HIS A 40 5.84 -20.94 0.55
C HIS A 40 4.54 -20.13 0.61
N PHE A 41 4.50 -19.06 1.41
CA PHE A 41 3.36 -18.15 1.48
C PHE A 41 3.01 -17.58 0.10
N VAL A 42 4.01 -17.06 -0.61
CA VAL A 42 3.83 -16.48 -1.95
C VAL A 42 3.22 -17.52 -2.90
N LYS A 43 3.74 -18.75 -2.91
CA LYS A 43 3.20 -19.84 -3.72
C LYS A 43 1.72 -20.10 -3.42
N ARG A 44 1.37 -20.27 -2.14
CA ARG A 44 -0.03 -20.52 -1.72
C ARG A 44 -0.94 -19.34 -2.04
N TYR A 45 -0.44 -18.11 -1.92
CA TYR A 45 -1.19 -16.91 -2.25
C TYR A 45 -1.58 -16.88 -3.74
N PHE A 46 -0.66 -17.23 -4.64
CA PHE A 46 -0.98 -17.36 -6.07
C PHE A 46 -2.05 -18.42 -6.33
N GLU A 47 -1.88 -19.61 -5.74
CA GLU A 47 -2.78 -20.75 -5.95
C GLU A 47 -4.18 -20.51 -5.38
N ARG A 48 -4.29 -19.89 -4.21
CA ARG A 48 -5.54 -19.83 -3.42
C ARG A 48 -6.28 -18.50 -3.54
N ILE A 49 -5.55 -17.38 -3.54
CA ILE A 49 -6.14 -16.04 -3.54
C ILE A 49 -6.26 -15.50 -4.96
N LEU A 50 -5.21 -15.67 -5.77
CA LEU A 50 -5.18 -15.16 -7.14
C LEU A 50 -5.69 -16.18 -8.16
N SER A 51 -5.91 -17.44 -7.76
CA SER A 51 -6.28 -18.57 -8.62
C SER A 51 -5.42 -18.67 -9.88
N LYS A 52 -4.11 -18.43 -9.72
CA LYS A 52 -3.11 -18.41 -10.80
C LYS A 52 -1.97 -19.39 -10.48
N PRO A 53 -1.33 -19.98 -11.50
CA PRO A 53 -0.15 -20.80 -11.27
C PRO A 53 0.97 -19.96 -10.65
N ALA A 54 1.65 -20.53 -9.65
CA ALA A 54 2.76 -19.86 -9.01
C ALA A 54 3.94 -19.70 -10.00
N PRO A 55 4.60 -18.53 -10.03
CA PRO A 55 5.74 -18.30 -10.90
C PRO A 55 6.91 -19.22 -10.53
N LYS A 56 7.66 -19.69 -11.54
CA LYS A 56 8.82 -20.58 -11.35
C LYS A 56 9.96 -19.93 -10.54
N LYS A 57 10.09 -18.59 -10.62
CA LYS A 57 11.12 -17.81 -9.90
C LYS A 57 10.47 -16.65 -9.17
N PHE A 58 10.81 -16.51 -7.89
CA PHE A 58 10.38 -15.37 -7.08
C PHE A 58 11.42 -14.26 -7.12
N HIS A 59 10.98 -13.03 -7.37
CA HIS A 59 11.80 -11.83 -7.38
C HIS A 59 11.06 -10.71 -6.65
N LYS A 60 11.77 -9.65 -6.23
CA LYS A 60 11.24 -8.57 -5.37
C LYS A 60 9.93 -7.95 -5.87
N GLY A 61 9.76 -7.84 -7.18
CA GLY A 61 8.53 -7.33 -7.81
C GLY A 61 7.28 -8.15 -7.47
N ILE A 62 7.40 -9.48 -7.39
CA ILE A 62 6.29 -10.37 -7.01
C ILE A 62 5.86 -10.11 -5.56
N TYR A 63 6.81 -10.06 -4.62
CA TYR A 63 6.49 -9.76 -3.22
C TYR A 63 5.83 -8.39 -3.08
N HIS A 64 6.32 -7.39 -3.81
CA HIS A 64 5.71 -6.06 -3.78
C HIS A 64 4.28 -6.07 -4.36
N GLY A 65 4.05 -6.81 -5.45
CA GLY A 65 2.73 -7.00 -6.03
C GLY A 65 1.75 -7.65 -5.06
N ILE A 66 2.19 -8.68 -4.34
CA ILE A 66 1.36 -9.34 -3.31
C ILE A 66 1.06 -8.37 -2.16
N LYS A 67 2.03 -7.61 -1.65
CA LYS A 67 1.76 -6.59 -0.61
C LYS A 67 0.71 -5.58 -1.06
N LYS A 68 0.78 -5.14 -2.32
CA LYS A 68 -0.18 -4.20 -2.90
C LYS A 68 -1.59 -4.81 -3.02
N ASP A 69 -1.69 -6.06 -3.44
CA ASP A 69 -2.96 -6.78 -3.54
C ASP A 69 -3.57 -7.05 -2.16
N MET A 70 -2.77 -7.52 -1.19
CA MET A 70 -3.20 -7.71 0.21
C MET A 70 -3.75 -6.42 0.82
N GLU A 71 -3.04 -5.31 0.66
CA GLU A 71 -3.49 -4.00 1.16
C GLU A 71 -4.82 -3.54 0.55
N ALA A 72 -5.09 -3.91 -0.70
CA ALA A 72 -6.32 -3.56 -1.39
C ALA A 72 -7.49 -4.48 -0.99
N ARG A 73 -7.21 -5.76 -0.69
CA ARG A 73 -8.23 -6.75 -0.30
C ARG A 73 -8.59 -6.69 1.18
N MET A 74 -7.63 -6.40 2.05
CA MET A 74 -7.83 -6.42 3.49
C MET A 74 -8.59 -5.21 3.98
N ILE A 75 -9.51 -5.46 4.92
CA ILE A 75 -10.14 -4.37 5.70
C ILE A 75 -9.19 -3.89 6.81
N ASP A 76 -9.41 -2.68 7.32
CA ASP A 76 -8.51 -2.06 8.30
C ASP A 76 -8.36 -2.89 9.59
N ARG A 77 -9.43 -3.59 10.01
CA ARG A 77 -9.38 -4.49 11.17
C ARG A 77 -8.42 -5.66 10.96
N GLU A 78 -8.39 -6.22 9.76
CA GLU A 78 -7.46 -7.32 9.43
C GLU A 78 -6.02 -6.82 9.39
N LYS A 79 -5.78 -5.64 8.81
CA LYS A 79 -4.46 -4.99 8.80
C LYS A 79 -3.95 -4.73 10.22
N LEU A 80 -4.82 -4.21 11.09
CA LEU A 80 -4.50 -3.99 12.50
C LEU A 80 -4.16 -5.31 13.21
N THR A 81 -4.95 -6.36 12.96
CA THR A 81 -4.72 -7.69 13.53
C THR A 81 -3.36 -8.25 13.10
N LEU A 82 -3.06 -8.15 11.81
CA LEU A 82 -1.75 -8.49 11.23
C LEU A 82 -0.59 -7.78 11.93
N LYS A 83 -0.75 -6.48 12.17
CA LYS A 83 0.25 -5.66 12.84
C LYS A 83 0.44 -6.08 14.29
N LEU A 84 -0.65 -6.28 15.04
CA LEU A 84 -0.61 -6.74 16.43
C LEU A 84 0.09 -8.09 16.58
N PHE A 85 -0.19 -9.02 15.66
CA PHE A 85 0.38 -10.36 15.70
C PHE A 85 1.69 -10.53 14.93
N SER A 86 2.22 -9.46 14.32
CA SER A 86 3.47 -9.50 13.56
C SER A 86 4.64 -10.05 14.39
N ASN A 87 4.76 -9.62 15.66
CA ASN A 87 5.83 -10.03 16.56
C ASN A 87 5.50 -11.27 17.40
N SER A 88 4.33 -11.88 17.20
CA SER A 88 3.94 -13.09 17.94
C SER A 88 4.80 -14.30 17.55
N SER A 89 4.93 -15.26 18.46
CA SER A 89 5.64 -16.50 18.21
C SER A 89 4.99 -17.28 17.07
N ILE A 90 3.67 -17.49 17.14
CA ILE A 90 2.81 -18.03 16.08
C ILE A 90 1.41 -17.43 16.27
N ALA A 91 0.79 -16.95 15.20
CA ALA A 91 -0.60 -16.50 15.20
C ALA A 91 -1.31 -16.90 13.90
N VAL A 92 -2.61 -17.18 14.03
CA VAL A 92 -3.52 -17.41 12.90
C VAL A 92 -4.41 -16.19 12.76
N VAL A 93 -4.30 -15.48 11.64
CA VAL A 93 -5.06 -14.27 11.35
C VAL A 93 -6.06 -14.57 10.24
N PRO A 94 -7.36 -14.34 10.46
CA PRO A 94 -8.34 -14.44 9.38
C PRO A 94 -8.07 -13.36 8.33
N ILE A 95 -8.14 -13.74 7.06
CA ILE A 95 -8.12 -12.85 5.90
C ILE A 95 -9.38 -13.13 5.11
N ASP A 96 -10.17 -12.10 4.86
CA ASP A 96 -11.42 -12.21 4.13
C ASP A 96 -12.38 -13.21 4.83
N LYS A 97 -13.45 -13.62 4.16
CA LYS A 97 -14.49 -14.50 4.75
C LYS A 97 -14.01 -15.92 5.03
N PHE A 98 -13.03 -16.44 4.28
CA PHE A 98 -12.74 -17.88 4.28
C PHE A 98 -11.26 -18.24 4.47
N ASN A 99 -10.33 -17.30 4.23
CA ASN A 99 -8.92 -17.63 4.26
C ASN A 99 -8.32 -17.40 5.65
N LYS A 100 -7.37 -18.25 6.03
CA LYS A 100 -6.64 -18.07 7.30
C LYS A 100 -5.15 -18.02 7.04
N MET A 101 -4.50 -16.97 7.52
CA MET A 101 -3.06 -16.78 7.35
C MET A 101 -2.31 -17.12 8.63
N VAL A 102 -1.15 -17.75 8.48
CA VAL A 102 -0.24 -18.03 9.61
C VAL A 102 0.93 -17.07 9.59
N ILE A 103 1.13 -16.39 10.72
CA ILE A 103 2.25 -15.50 11.00
C ILE A 103 3.13 -16.14 12.08
N LYS A 104 4.44 -16.08 11.91
CA LYS A 104 5.42 -16.56 12.90
C LYS A 104 6.65 -15.67 12.86
N LYS A 105 7.01 -15.05 13.99
CA LYS A 105 8.22 -14.21 14.13
C LYS A 105 8.36 -13.17 12.99
N ASN A 106 7.30 -12.42 12.71
CA ASN A 106 7.24 -11.41 11.66
C ASN A 106 7.42 -11.95 10.22
N ILE A 107 7.07 -13.22 10.01
CA ILE A 107 7.07 -13.88 8.70
C ILE A 107 5.70 -14.51 8.43
N LEU A 108 5.13 -14.23 7.26
CA LEU A 108 3.96 -14.91 6.71
C LEU A 108 4.40 -16.27 6.15
N ILE A 109 3.85 -17.35 6.71
CA ILE A 109 4.26 -18.72 6.39
C ILE A 109 3.33 -19.33 5.34
N THR A 110 2.02 -19.28 5.56
CA THR A 110 1.05 -19.92 4.68
C THR A 110 -0.32 -19.24 4.76
N VAL A 111 -1.16 -19.49 3.76
CA VAL A 111 -2.57 -19.12 3.73
C VAL A 111 -3.34 -20.41 3.51
N TYR A 112 -4.29 -20.71 4.39
CA TYR A 112 -5.27 -21.77 4.31
C TYR A 112 -6.50 -21.34 3.54
#